data_AF-A0AAP2JUR3-F1
#
_entry.id   AF-A0AAP2JUR3-F1
#
_cell.length_a   1.000
_cell.length_b   1.000
_cell.length_c   1.000
_cell.angle_alpha   90.00
_cell.angle_beta   90.00
_cell.angle_gamma   90.00
#
_symmetry.space_group_name_H-M   'P 1'
#
loop_
_entity.id
_entity.type
_entity.pdbx_description
1 polymer ?
#
loop_
_entity_poly.entity_id
_entity_poly.type
_entity_poly.pdbx_seq_one_letter_code
_entity_poly.pdbx_strand_id
1 'polypeptide(L)'
;MENITQHRNSSLQQDVLYVLLKIRARNSNPIPFTAIFTILNKGRSREVERPNLRISCRTLVDRRLLLKYRDPRTLKVAYTLSETGIELAESIRKEREEE
;
A
#
# COMPACT_ATOMS: atom_id res chain seq x y z
N MET A 1 23.02 -15.10 11.28
CA MET A 1 22.23 -14.83 10.07
C MET A 1 20.79 -15.06 10.43
N GLU A 2 20.03 -13.99 10.67
CA GLU A 2 18.62 -14.10 11.05
C GLU A 2 17.83 -14.64 9.85
N ASN A 3 17.07 -15.70 10.12
CA ASN A 3 16.12 -16.30 9.19
C ASN A 3 15.01 -15.27 8.93
N ILE A 4 15.17 -14.44 7.90
CA ILE A 4 14.09 -13.54 7.44
C ILE A 4 13.02 -14.46 6.88
N THR A 5 12.03 -14.80 7.70
CA THR A 5 10.81 -15.43 7.23
C THR A 5 10.25 -14.50 6.14
N GLN A 6 10.39 -14.89 4.87
CA GLN A 6 9.83 -14.16 3.75
C GLN A 6 8.31 -14.22 3.86
N HIS A 7 7.75 -13.30 4.64
CA HIS A 7 6.31 -13.20 4.77
C HIS A 7 5.73 -12.70 3.46
N ARG A 8 5.20 -13.63 2.66
CA ARG A 8 4.49 -13.32 1.42
C ARG A 8 3.39 -12.29 1.72
N ASN A 9 3.38 -11.19 0.95
CA ASN A 9 2.32 -10.20 1.05
C ASN A 9 1.04 -10.76 0.43
N SER A 10 -0.11 -10.50 1.05
CA SER A 10 -1.40 -10.86 0.45
C SER A 10 -1.66 -10.05 -0.82
N SER A 11 -2.55 -10.52 -1.68
CA SER A 11 -2.93 -9.79 -2.90
C SER A 11 -3.35 -8.35 -2.61
N LEU A 12 -4.13 -8.14 -1.54
CA LEU A 12 -4.53 -6.79 -1.12
C LEU A 12 -3.35 -5.92 -0.68
N GLN A 13 -2.37 -6.49 0.03
CA GLN A 13 -1.15 -5.77 0.41
C GLN A 13 -0.33 -5.38 -0.82
N GLN A 14 -0.19 -6.29 -1.78
CA GLN A 14 0.48 -6.00 -3.06
C GLN A 14 -0.26 -4.92 -3.86
N ASP A 15 -1.60 -4.95 -3.89
CA ASP A 15 -2.40 -3.93 -4.57
C ASP A 15 -2.22 -2.54 -3.94
N VAL A 16 -2.14 -2.44 -2.60
CA VAL A 16 -1.85 -1.18 -1.92
C VAL A 16 -0.49 -0.63 -2.34
N LEU A 17 0.54 -1.47 -2.36
CA LEU A 17 1.90 -1.08 -2.78
C LEU A 17 1.91 -0.61 -4.23
N TYR A 18 1.28 -1.38 -5.12
CA TYR A 18 1.18 -1.07 -6.55
C TYR A 18 0.44 0.25 -6.81
N VAL A 19 -0.72 0.46 -6.18
CA VAL A 19 -1.50 1.70 -6.32
C VAL A 19 -0.70 2.92 -5.87
N LEU A 20 -0.01 2.83 -4.73
CA LEU A 20 0.81 3.92 -4.22
C LEU A 20 1.98 4.23 -5.16
N LEU A 21 2.61 3.21 -5.75
CA LEU A 21 3.68 3.39 -6.73
C LEU A 21 3.19 4.15 -7.96
N LYS A 22 2.03 3.75 -8.53
CA LYS A 22 1.45 4.41 -9.71
C LYS A 22 1.08 5.87 -9.44
N ILE A 23 0.60 6.19 -8.24
CA ILE A 23 0.29 7.58 -7.85
C ILE A 23 1.58 8.38 -7.64
N ARG A 24 2.61 7.78 -7.05
CA ARG A 24 3.89 8.43 -6.73
C ARG A 24 4.54 9.09 -7.95
N ALA A 25 4.40 8.49 -9.14
CA ALA A 25 4.91 9.05 -10.39
C ALA A 25 4.37 10.45 -10.74
N ARG A 26 3.23 10.84 -10.17
CA ARG A 26 2.59 12.16 -10.38
C ARG A 26 2.46 12.99 -9.10
N ASN A 27 2.49 12.35 -7.94
CA ASN A 27 2.31 13.00 -6.65
C ASN A 27 3.11 12.26 -5.56
N SER A 28 4.14 12.91 -5.03
CA SER A 28 4.98 12.37 -3.95
C SER A 28 4.39 12.56 -2.55
N ASN A 29 3.30 13.32 -2.40
CA ASN A 29 2.66 13.54 -1.11
C ASN A 29 2.02 12.26 -0.55
N PRO A 30 1.88 12.14 0.78
CA PRO A 30 1.13 11.05 1.40
C PRO A 30 -0.32 10.98 0.89
N ILE A 31 -0.76 9.79 0.52
CA ILE A 31 -2.09 9.55 -0.06
C ILE A 31 -3.09 9.21 1.06
N PRO A 32 -4.23 9.90 1.16
CA PRO A 32 -5.25 9.61 2.16
C PRO A 32 -5.77 8.17 2.07
N PHE A 33 -6.01 7.53 3.22
CA PHE A 33 -6.61 6.20 3.31
C PHE A 33 -7.90 6.08 2.48
N THR A 34 -8.74 7.12 2.51
CA THR A 34 -10.00 7.15 1.75
C THR A 34 -9.76 7.14 0.24
N ALA A 35 -8.73 7.83 -0.24
CA ALA A 35 -8.38 7.84 -1.66
C ALA A 35 -7.86 6.46 -2.10
N ILE A 36 -6.99 5.83 -1.31
CA ILE A 36 -6.51 4.46 -1.56
C ILE A 36 -7.69 3.50 -1.61
N PHE A 37 -8.61 3.57 -0.64
CA PHE A 37 -9.81 2.74 -0.59
C PHE A 37 -10.68 2.89 -1.85
N THR A 38 -10.96 4.13 -2.25
CA THR A 38 -11.75 4.41 -3.46
C THR A 38 -11.07 3.89 -4.72
N ILE A 39 -9.76 4.09 -4.87
CA ILE A 39 -9.01 3.62 -6.05
C ILE A 39 -8.99 2.10 -6.11
N LEU A 40 -8.72 1.43 -4.98
CA LEU A 40 -8.68 -0.03 -4.92
C LEU A 40 -10.01 -0.67 -5.27
N ASN A 41 -11.13 -0.09 -4.84
CA ASN A 41 -12.45 -0.64 -5.14
C ASN A 41 -13.00 -0.22 -6.51
N LYS A 42 -12.36 0.71 -7.22
CA LYS A 42 -12.79 1.13 -8.55
C LYS A 42 -12.65 -0.04 -9.53
N GLY A 43 -13.77 -0.55 -10.02
CA GLY A 43 -13.82 -1.62 -11.03
C GLY A 43 -13.57 -3.03 -10.49
N ARG A 44 -13.61 -3.25 -9.16
CA ARG A 44 -13.56 -4.60 -8.58
C ARG A 44 -14.93 -5.27 -8.61
N SER A 45 -14.96 -6.55 -8.96
CA SER A 45 -16.17 -7.39 -8.88
C SER A 45 -16.58 -7.65 -7.42
N ARG A 46 -15.60 -7.75 -6.51
CA ARG A 46 -15.81 -7.86 -5.07
C ARG A 46 -15.06 -6.74 -4.36
N GLU A 47 -15.80 -5.91 -3.65
CA GLU A 47 -15.22 -4.80 -2.90
C GLU A 47 -14.34 -5.31 -1.75
N VAL A 48 -13.25 -4.59 -1.52
CA VAL A 48 -12.47 -4.68 -0.29
C VAL A 48 -13.21 -3.97 0.82
N GLU A 49 -13.35 -4.69 1.93
CA GLU A 49 -13.91 -4.14 3.15
C GLU A 49 -12.89 -3.21 3.84
N ARG A 50 -13.39 -2.10 4.40
CA ARG A 50 -12.55 -1.12 5.11
C ARG A 50 -11.68 -1.75 6.21
N PRO A 51 -12.17 -2.68 7.06
CA PRO A 51 -11.32 -3.31 8.08
C PRO A 51 -10.13 -4.06 7.47
N ASN A 52 -10.34 -4.81 6.39
CA ASN A 52 -9.29 -5.58 5.72
C ASN A 52 -8.22 -4.67 5.12
N LEU A 53 -8.62 -3.54 4.53
CA LEU A 53 -7.67 -2.54 4.05
C LEU A 53 -6.90 -1.89 5.21
N ARG A 54 -7.57 -1.56 6.33
CA ARG A 54 -6.90 -0.99 7.51
C ARG A 54 -5.85 -1.94 8.08
N ILE A 55 -6.19 -3.23 8.22
CA ILE A 55 -5.26 -4.26 8.68
C ILE A 55 -4.09 -4.36 7.70
N SER A 56 -4.36 -4.41 6.39
CA SER A 56 -3.31 -4.49 5.36
C SER A 56 -2.34 -3.29 5.43
N CYS A 57 -2.85 -2.06 5.48
CA CYS A 57 -2.03 -0.87 5.63
C CYS A 57 -1.23 -0.88 6.94
N ARG A 58 -1.82 -1.34 8.05
CA ARG A 58 -1.12 -1.47 9.34
C ARG A 58 0.02 -2.49 9.24
N THR A 59 -0.24 -3.68 8.71
CA THR A 59 0.79 -4.71 8.50
C THR A 59 1.94 -4.20 7.64
N LEU A 60 1.65 -3.45 6.57
CA LEU A 60 2.67 -2.87 5.71
C LEU A 60 3.51 -1.78 6.43
N VAL A 61 2.90 -1.00 7.34
CA VAL A 61 3.63 -0.07 8.21
C VAL A 61 4.52 -0.82 9.19
N ASP A 62 3.98 -1.86 9.85
CA ASP A 62 4.72 -2.67 10.81
C ASP A 62 5.93 -3.36 10.15
N ARG A 63 5.81 -3.70 8.86
CA ARG A 63 6.89 -4.23 8.01
C ARG A 63 7.80 -3.16 7.39
N ARG A 64 7.63 -1.89 7.74
CA ARG A 64 8.41 -0.74 7.21
C ARG A 64 8.33 -0.55 5.69
N LEU A 65 7.27 -1.05 5.06
CA LEU A 65 7.00 -0.86 3.63
C LEU A 65 6.18 0.41 3.35
N LEU A 66 5.43 0.89 4.34
CA LEU A 66 4.71 2.16 4.29
C LEU A 66 5.13 3.08 5.43
N LEU A 67 5.15 4.38 5.14
CA LEU A 67 5.17 5.43 6.15
C LEU A 67 3.74 5.93 6.37
N LYS A 68 3.35 6.06 7.65
CA LYS A 68 2.00 6.50 8.05
C LYS A 68 2.05 7.93 8.58
N TYR A 69 1.14 8.75 8.08
CA TYR A 69 0.92 10.12 8.53
C TYR A 69 -0.48 10.23 9.12
N ARG A 70 -0.61 11.00 10.19
CA ARG A 70 -1.90 11.30 10.81
C ARG A 70 -2.00 12.80 11.00
N ASP A 71 -3.04 13.39 10.43
CA ASP A 71 -3.35 14.79 10.64
C ASP A 71 -3.78 15.00 12.10
N PRO A 72 -3.17 15.92 12.86
CA PRO A 72 -3.46 16.10 14.29
C PRO A 72 -4.82 16.75 14.56
N ARG A 73 -5.41 17.45 13.58
CA ARG A 73 -6.69 18.15 13.73
C ARG A 73 -7.85 17.30 13.24
N THR A 74 -7.72 16.73 12.04
CA THR A 74 -8.80 15.94 11.40
C THR A 74 -8.71 14.46 11.71
N LEU A 75 -7.59 13.99 12.29
CA LEU A 75 -7.30 12.59 12.58
C LEU A 75 -7.29 11.67 11.36
N LYS A 76 -7.35 12.25 10.15
CA LYS A 76 -7.26 11.52 8.88
C LYS A 76 -5.87 10.91 8.73
N VAL A 77 -5.84 9.72 8.16
CA VAL A 77 -4.60 8.95 7.96
C VAL A 77 -4.25 8.97 6.48
N ALA A 78 -2.97 9.14 6.19
CA ALA A 78 -2.40 9.05 4.85
C ALA A 78 -1.14 8.17 4.87
N TYR A 79 -0.77 7.64 3.70
CA TYR A 79 0.35 6.72 3.54
C TYR A 79 1.20 7.09 2.33
N THR A 80 2.50 6.85 2.42
CA THR A 80 3.41 6.82 1.26
C THR A 80 4.31 5.59 1.36
N LEU A 81 4.93 5.21 0.25
CA LEU A 81 5.93 4.14 0.23
C LEU A 81 7.21 4.60 0.94
N SER A 82 7.80 3.72 1.75
CA SER A 82 9.20 3.82 2.15
C SER A 82 10.11 3.43 0.98
N GLU A 83 11.42 3.57 1.14
CA GLU A 83 12.40 3.12 0.14
C GLU A 83 12.26 1.61 -0.16
N THR A 84 12.27 0.76 0.86
CA THR A 84 12.03 -0.69 0.71
C THR A 84 10.64 -0.99 0.14
N GLY A 85 9.63 -0.17 0.46
CA GLY A 85 8.30 -0.26 -0.13
C GLY A 85 8.28 0.01 -1.63
N ILE A 86 9.09 0.96 -2.10
CA ILE A 86 9.24 1.29 -3.53
C ILE A 86 9.88 0.10 -4.26
N GLU A 87 10.99 -0.42 -3.74
CA GLU A 87 11.70 -1.56 -4.35
C GLU A 87 10.76 -2.76 -4.55
N LEU A 88 10.01 -3.12 -3.51
CA LEU A 88 9.06 -4.21 -3.58
C LEU A 88 7.90 -3.91 -4.55
N ALA A 89 7.37 -2.67 -4.54
CA ALA A 89 6.30 -2.29 -5.44
C ALA A 89 6.74 -2.32 -6.91
N GLU A 90 8.00 -1.98 -7.20
CA GLU A 90 8.58 -2.09 -8.55
C GLU A 90 8.72 -3.54 -8.99
N SER A 91 9.13 -4.45 -8.10
CA SER A 91 9.12 -5.89 -8.40
C SER A 91 7.71 -6.39 -8.73
N ILE A 92 6.70 -6.02 -7.93
CA ILE A 92 5.30 -6.36 -8.19
C ILE A 92 4.81 -5.79 -9.52
N ARG A 93 5.23 -4.56 -9.88
CA ARG A 93 4.86 -3.95 -11.16
C ARG A 93 5.42 -4.74 -12.33
N LYS A 94 6.70 -5.12 -12.28
CA LYS A 94 7.34 -5.92 -13.33
C LYS A 94 6.62 -7.27 -13.51
N GLU A 95 6.36 -7.97 -12.42
CA GLU A 95 5.61 -9.24 -12.44
C GLU A 95 4.24 -9.10 -13.13
N ARG A 96 3.52 -7.99 -12.89
CA ARG A 96 2.20 -7.72 -13.52
C ARG A 96 2.26 -7.28 -14.99
N GLU A 97 3.40 -6.77 -15.45
CA GLU A 97 3.57 -6.33 -16.84
C GLU A 97 4.10 -7.45 -17.74
N GLU A 98 4.63 -8.52 -17.15
CA GLU A 98 5.12 -9.72 -17.83
C GLU A 98 4.01 -10.81 -17.99
N GLU A 99 2.90 -10.70 -17.25
CA GLU A 99 1.67 -11.51 -17.38
C GLU A 99 0.71 -10.99 -18.46
#